data_AF-A0A4P5X780-F1
#
_entry.id   AF-A0A4P5X780-F1
#
_cell.length_a   1.000
_cell.length_b   1.000
_cell.length_c   1.000
_cell.angle_alpha   90.00
_cell.angle_beta   90.00
_cell.angle_gamma   90.00
#
_symmetry.space_group_name_H-M   'P 1'
#
loop_
_entity.id
_entity.type
_entity.pdbx_description
1 polymer ?
#
loop_
_entity_poly.entity_id
_entity_poly.type
_entity_poly.pdbx_seq_one_letter_code
_entity_poly.pdbx_strand_id
1 'polypeptide(L)'
;MNEIEMQNTLLSLIQNLLDAREEIEGEDDDIALADIARDMVSEAEGLAHADTFDGAQLLTSNKGLVLRMEDGSEFQISIVQSR
;
A
#
# COMPACT_ATOMS: atom_id res chain seq x y z
N MET A 1 -7.58 -15.25 -11.45
CA MET A 1 -7.07 -14.48 -10.31
C MET A 1 -7.18 -15.34 -9.06
N ASN A 2 -6.05 -15.87 -8.59
CA ASN A 2 -5.91 -16.58 -7.33
C ASN A 2 -5.42 -15.62 -6.21
N GLU A 3 -5.30 -16.11 -4.98
CA GLU A 3 -4.86 -15.32 -3.82
C GLU A 3 -3.46 -14.70 -3.95
N ILE A 4 -2.52 -15.38 -4.63
CA ILE A 4 -1.16 -14.88 -4.87
C ILE A 4 -1.20 -13.75 -5.90
N GLU A 5 -1.96 -13.95 -6.98
CA GLU A 5 -2.17 -12.93 -8.02
C GLU A 5 -2.84 -11.68 -7.42
N MET A 6 -3.84 -11.85 -6.54
CA MET A 6 -4.48 -10.75 -5.82
C MET A 6 -3.50 -10.05 -4.87
N GLN A 7 -2.71 -10.81 -4.11
CA GLN A 7 -1.70 -10.27 -3.20
C GLN A 7 -0.70 -9.37 -3.94
N ASN A 8 -0.14 -9.87 -5.04
CA ASN A 8 0.82 -9.12 -5.83
C ASN A 8 0.20 -7.88 -6.48
N THR A 9 -1.07 -7.99 -6.92
CA THR A 9 -1.81 -6.85 -7.47
C THR A 9 -2.01 -5.76 -6.41
N LEU A 10 -2.49 -6.13 -5.21
CA LEU A 10 -2.69 -5.19 -4.12
C LEU A 10 -1.38 -4.58 -3.63
N LEU A 11 -0.32 -5.37 -3.52
CA LEU A 11 1.01 -4.86 -3.15
C LEU A 11 1.49 -3.82 -4.18
N SER A 12 1.39 -4.14 -5.47
CA SER A 12 1.82 -3.22 -6.54
C SER A 12 1.01 -1.93 -6.53
N LEU A 13 -0.31 -2.01 -6.29
CA LEU A 13 -1.16 -0.82 -6.17
C LEU A 13 -0.73 0.07 -5.01
N ILE A 14 -0.45 -0.51 -3.84
CA ILE A 14 -0.01 0.25 -2.66
C ILE A 14 1.38 0.84 -2.87
N GLN A 15 2.32 0.09 -3.47
CA GLN A 15 3.65 0.60 -3.80
C GLN A 15 3.58 1.78 -4.76
N ASN A 16 2.79 1.67 -5.83
CA ASN A 16 2.60 2.80 -6.76
C ASN A 16 2.01 4.05 -6.08
N LEU A 17 1.14 3.88 -5.07
CA LEU A 17 0.60 5.01 -4.31
C LEU A 17 1.67 5.64 -3.40
N LEU A 18 2.54 4.83 -2.79
CA LEU A 18 3.66 5.32 -1.98
C LEU A 18 4.68 6.07 -2.84
N ASP A 19 5.04 5.51 -4.00
CA ASP A 19 5.97 6.13 -4.95
C ASP A 19 5.41 7.46 -5.46
N ALA A 20 4.13 7.50 -5.84
CA ALA A 20 3.47 8.73 -6.28
C ALA A 20 3.43 9.81 -5.19
N ARG A 21 3.28 9.44 -3.92
CA ARG A 21 3.39 10.40 -2.80
C ARG A 21 4.78 11.02 -2.73
N GLU A 22 5.83 10.20 -2.82
CA GLU A 22 7.22 10.70 -2.79
C GLU A 22 7.51 11.65 -3.97
N GLU A 23 6.92 11.40 -5.14
CA GLU A 23 7.05 12.28 -6.31
C GLU A 23 6.29 13.62 -6.15
N ILE A 24 5.14 13.64 -5.47
CA ILE A 24 4.33 14.86 -5.26
C ILE A 24 4.95 15.81 -4.22
N GLU A 25 5.79 15.31 -3.31
CA GLU A 25 6.57 16.17 -2.41
C GLU A 25 7.70 16.95 -3.14
N GLY A 26 7.94 16.66 -4.43
CA GLY A 26 9.10 17.11 -5.19
C GLY A 26 9.00 18.45 -5.92
N GLU A 27 7.92 18.77 -6.66
CA GLU A 27 7.94 19.93 -7.57
C GLU A 27 6.52 20.46 -7.92
N ASP A 28 6.46 21.78 -8.15
CA ASP A 28 5.32 22.71 -8.08
C ASP A 28 4.38 22.70 -9.32
N ASP A 29 4.12 21.56 -9.97
CA ASP A 29 3.45 21.55 -11.28
C ASP A 29 2.04 20.90 -11.29
N ASP A 30 1.06 21.69 -11.76
CA ASP A 30 -0.35 21.38 -12.07
C ASP A 30 -1.37 21.20 -10.92
N ILE A 31 -1.81 22.35 -10.40
CA ILE A 31 -2.81 22.56 -9.32
C ILE A 31 -4.05 21.63 -9.40
N ALA A 32 -4.56 21.30 -10.59
CA ALA A 32 -5.81 20.52 -10.72
C ALA A 32 -5.64 19.00 -10.58
N LEU A 33 -4.50 18.44 -11.02
CA LEU A 33 -4.17 17.02 -10.83
C LEU A 33 -3.50 16.80 -9.48
N ALA A 34 -2.70 17.77 -9.03
CA ALA A 34 -2.10 17.78 -7.71
C ALA A 34 -3.14 17.74 -6.60
N ASP A 35 -4.28 18.44 -6.71
CA ASP A 35 -5.31 18.42 -5.66
C ASP A 35 -6.01 17.06 -5.54
N ILE A 36 -6.34 16.40 -6.66
CA ILE A 36 -6.94 15.04 -6.62
C ILE A 36 -5.92 14.02 -6.10
N ALA A 37 -4.66 14.14 -6.53
CA ALA A 37 -3.59 13.27 -6.05
C ALA A 37 -3.29 13.51 -4.57
N ARG A 38 -3.33 14.76 -4.09
CA ARG A 38 -3.19 15.10 -2.66
C ARG A 38 -4.33 14.56 -1.83
N ASP A 39 -5.58 14.61 -2.30
CA ASP A 39 -6.72 14.03 -1.58
C ASP A 39 -6.55 12.51 -1.44
N MET A 40 -6.16 11.81 -2.51
CA MET A 40 -5.89 10.37 -2.47
C MET A 40 -4.67 10.01 -1.60
N VAL A 41 -3.64 10.86 -1.59
CA VAL A 41 -2.44 10.71 -0.76
C VAL A 41 -2.74 11.01 0.72
N SER A 42 -3.61 11.97 1.02
CA SER A 42 -4.05 12.28 2.39
C SER A 42 -4.91 11.17 2.98
N GLU A 43 -5.62 10.39 2.16
CA GLU A 43 -6.28 9.17 2.65
C GLU A 43 -5.28 8.05 2.99
N ALA A 44 -4.07 8.09 2.41
CA ALA A 44 -2.95 7.19 2.71
C ALA A 44 -1.89 7.84 3.63
N GLU A 45 -2.22 8.99 4.24
CA GLU A 45 -1.29 9.71 5.13
C GLU A 45 -0.90 8.81 6.30
N GLY A 46 0.41 8.74 6.54
CA GLY A 46 0.96 7.89 7.57
C GLY A 46 1.20 6.43 7.17
N LEU A 47 0.85 5.96 5.96
CA LEU A 47 1.34 4.65 5.49
C LEU A 47 2.81 4.77 5.08
N ALA A 48 3.72 4.11 5.79
CA ALA A 48 5.15 4.18 5.51
C ALA A 48 5.61 3.06 4.56
N HIS A 49 5.03 1.87 4.71
CA HIS A 49 5.53 0.69 3.99
C HIS A 49 4.46 -0.39 3.87
N ALA A 50 4.55 -1.19 2.80
CA ALA A 50 3.75 -2.39 2.61
C ALA A 50 4.63 -3.56 2.15
N ASP A 51 4.41 -4.73 2.73
CA ASP A 51 5.08 -5.97 2.36
C ASP A 51 4.11 -7.16 2.42
N THR A 52 4.47 -8.25 1.77
CA THR A 52 3.80 -9.54 1.90
C THR A 52 3.99 -10.14 3.30
N PHE A 53 3.09 -11.06 3.71
CA PHE A 53 3.31 -11.85 4.93
C PHE A 53 4.64 -12.62 4.92
N ASP A 54 5.06 -13.13 3.76
CA ASP A 54 6.33 -13.85 3.61
C ASP A 54 7.54 -12.92 3.75
N GLY A 55 7.51 -11.75 3.10
CA GLY A 55 8.54 -10.71 3.21
C GLY A 55 8.69 -10.18 4.63
N ALA A 56 7.56 -10.00 5.33
CA ALA A 56 7.52 -9.63 6.75
C ALA A 56 7.82 -10.80 7.71
N GLN A 57 8.13 -12.00 7.20
CA GLN A 57 8.47 -13.20 7.98
C GLN A 57 7.40 -13.63 8.99
N LEU A 58 6.12 -13.43 8.66
CA LEU A 58 5.01 -13.92 9.47
C LEU A 58 4.90 -15.44 9.38
N LEU A 59 4.80 -16.10 10.54
CA LEU A 59 4.62 -17.55 10.62
C LEU A 59 3.16 -17.94 10.33
N THR A 60 2.75 -17.86 9.07
CA THR A 60 1.39 -18.15 8.61
C THR A 60 1.38 -18.77 7.22
N SER A 61 0.37 -19.59 6.94
CA SER A 61 0.11 -20.12 5.58
C SER A 61 -0.75 -19.18 4.74
N ASN A 62 -1.37 -18.16 5.34
CA ASN A 62 -2.25 -17.24 4.64
C ASN A 62 -1.48 -16.33 3.68
N LYS A 63 -2.18 -15.82 2.66
CA LYS A 63 -1.69 -14.75 1.81
C LYS A 63 -2.23 -13.42 2.30
N GLY A 64 -1.43 -12.38 2.20
CA GLY A 64 -1.78 -11.10 2.77
C GLY A 64 -0.65 -10.09 2.76
N LEU A 65 -0.97 -8.90 3.25
CA LEU A 65 -0.08 -7.76 3.31
C LEU A 65 0.05 -7.26 4.75
N VAL A 66 1.26 -6.86 5.12
CA VAL A 66 1.54 -6.06 6.30
C VAL A 66 1.65 -4.62 5.85
N LEU A 67 0.90 -3.74 6.49
CA LEU A 67 0.99 -2.30 6.33
C LEU A 67 1.65 -1.74 7.59
N ARG A 68 2.75 -1.00 7.42
CA ARG A 68 3.41 -0.30 8.52
C ARG A 68 3.17 1.19 8.37
N MET A 69 2.69 1.79 9.44
CA MET A 69 2.47 3.22 9.54
C MET A 69 3.73 3.95 10.02
N GLU A 70 3.80 5.26 9.80
CA GLU A 70 4.90 6.12 10.26
C GLU A 70 5.00 6.19 11.79
N ASP A 71 3.88 6.04 12.49
CA ASP A 71 3.82 5.97 13.96
C ASP A 71 4.32 4.63 14.52
N GLY A 72 4.71 3.69 13.64
CA GLY A 72 5.19 2.36 13.98
C GLY A 72 4.07 1.34 14.22
N SER A 73 2.80 1.73 14.12
CA SER A 73 1.70 0.77 14.15
C SER A 73 1.69 -0.11 12.90
N GLU A 74 1.21 -1.34 13.05
CA GLU A 74 1.15 -2.32 11.96
C GLU A 74 -0.26 -2.89 11.83
N PHE A 75 -0.72 -3.00 10.59
CA PHE A 75 -2.00 -3.61 10.24
C PHE A 75 -1.77 -4.78 9.27
N GLN A 76 -2.65 -5.77 9.32
CA GLN A 76 -2.56 -6.95 8.45
C GLN A 76 -3.84 -7.08 7.62
N ILE A 77 -3.67 -7.21 6.30
CA ILE A 77 -4.75 -7.53 5.36
C ILE A 77 -4.60 -8.99 4.95
N SER A 78 -5.53 -9.84 5.37
CA SER A 78 -5.58 -11.23 4.92
C SER A 78 -6.41 -11.36 3.65
N ILE A 79 -5.88 -12.10 2.69
CA ILE A 79 -6.55 -12.39 1.42
C ILE A 79 -7.08 -13.81 1.49
N VAL A 80 -8.39 -13.94 1.33
CA VAL A 80 -9.08 -15.23 1.37
C VAL A 80 -9.93 -15.35 0.11
N GLN A 81 -9.66 -16.37 -0.70
CA GLN A 81 -10.50 -16.68 -1.84
C GLN A 81 -11.76 -17.42 -1.36
N SER A 82 -12.92 -16.78 -1.51
CA SER A 82 -14.22 -17.43 -1.36
C SER A 82 -14.60 -18.19 -2.64
N ARG A 83 -15.60 -19.08 -2.54
CA ARG A 83 -16.08 -19.94 -3.65
C ARG A 83 -16.42 -19.16 -4.92
#